data_AF-A0A924TLW4-F1
#
_entry.id   AF-A0A924TLW4-F1
#
_cell.length_a   1.000
_cell.length_b   1.000
_cell.length_c   1.000
_cell.angle_alpha   90.00
_cell.angle_beta   90.00
_cell.angle_gamma   90.00
#
_symmetry.space_group_name_H-M   'P 1'
#
loop_
_entity.id
_entity.type
_entity.pdbx_description
1 polymer ?
#
loop_
_entity_poly.entity_id
_entity_poly.type
_entity_poly.pdbx_seq_one_letter_code
_entity_poly.pdbx_strand_id
1 'polypeptide(L)'
;MALIEATVDRWLDADVVDIDSQRSGGLLELSLPGGSKIILNTQAPLQELWLAAKAGGHHYRWVAGRWLDTRDGSEFFAALSQHVSAQAGQALDFSAS
;
A
#
# COMPACT_ATOMS: atom_id res chain seq x y z
N MET A 1 -7.05 -3.73 3.23
CA MET A 1 -7.05 -2.36 3.81
C MET A 1 -6.81 -2.42 5.30
N ALA A 2 -7.67 -3.04 6.11
CA ALA A 2 -7.48 -3.08 7.57
C ALA A 2 -6.10 -3.57 8.04
N LEU A 3 -5.51 -4.58 7.39
CA LEU A 3 -4.15 -5.04 7.70
C LEU A 3 -3.09 -3.96 7.47
N ILE A 4 -3.25 -3.17 6.41
CA ILE A 4 -2.30 -2.10 6.02
C ILE A 4 -2.40 -0.98 7.05
N GLU A 5 -3.62 -0.54 7.38
CA GLU A 5 -3.92 0.44 8.43
C GLU A 5 -3.28 0.01 9.76
N ALA A 6 -3.60 -1.21 10.22
CA ALA A 6 -3.06 -1.73 11.49
C ALA A 6 -1.52 -1.83 11.49
N THR A 7 -0.89 -2.06 10.34
CA THR A 7 0.58 -2.15 10.25
C THR A 7 1.21 -0.77 10.31
N VAL A 8 0.63 0.20 9.61
CA VAL A 8 1.04 1.60 9.69
C VAL A 8 0.86 2.15 11.11
N ASP A 9 -0.28 1.88 11.75
CA ASP A 9 -0.54 2.31 13.14
C ASP A 9 0.52 1.73 14.10
N ARG A 10 0.88 0.44 13.95
CA ARG A 10 1.95 -0.17 14.76
C ARG A 10 3.31 0.50 14.53
N TRP A 11 3.63 0.88 13.29
CA TRP A 11 4.88 1.58 13.02
C TRP A 11 4.89 2.99 13.60
N LEU A 12 3.76 3.69 13.58
CA LEU A 12 3.62 5.01 14.19
C LEU A 12 3.76 4.92 15.72
N ASP A 13 3.03 4.00 16.35
CA ASP A 13 3.07 3.79 17.82
C ASP A 13 4.46 3.38 18.32
N ALA A 14 5.23 2.67 17.49
CA ALA A 14 6.58 2.23 17.79
C ALA A 14 7.68 3.22 17.36
N ASP A 15 7.32 4.43 16.89
CA ASP A 15 8.25 5.47 16.40
C ASP A 15 9.19 4.97 15.29
N VAL A 16 8.71 4.04 14.45
CA VAL A 16 9.46 3.49 13.31
C VAL A 16 9.39 4.45 12.12
N VAL A 17 8.19 4.94 11.81
CA VAL A 17 7.96 5.90 10.71
C VAL A 17 6.68 6.71 10.96
N ASP A 18 6.74 8.00 10.63
CA ASP A 18 5.60 8.92 10.69
C ASP A 18 4.74 8.79 9.41
N ILE A 19 3.90 7.75 9.34
CA ILE A 19 2.91 7.57 8.27
C ILE A 19 1.51 7.74 8.85
N ASP A 20 0.73 8.68 8.31
CA ASP A 20 -0.69 8.84 8.62
C ASP A 20 -1.55 8.06 7.61
N SER A 21 -2.62 7.43 8.09
CA SER A 21 -3.54 6.67 7.22
C SER A 21 -4.97 7.22 7.30
N GLN A 22 -5.58 7.48 6.14
CA GLN A 22 -6.93 8.03 6.04
C GLN A 22 -7.80 7.18 5.13
N ARG A 23 -8.92 6.70 5.65
CA ARG A 23 -9.83 5.83 4.92
C ARG A 23 -11.16 6.51 4.61
N SER A 24 -11.60 6.38 3.36
CA SER A 24 -12.92 6.80 2.90
C SER A 24 -13.51 5.73 1.98
N GLY A 25 -14.38 4.88 2.54
CA GLY A 25 -14.95 3.75 1.82
C GLY A 25 -13.89 2.78 1.29
N GLY A 26 -13.79 2.68 -0.05
CA GLY A 26 -12.82 1.84 -0.75
C GLY A 26 -11.43 2.48 -0.92
N LEU A 27 -11.29 3.77 -0.59
CA LEU A 27 -10.04 4.53 -0.69
C LEU A 27 -9.29 4.50 0.65
N LEU A 28 -8.00 4.21 0.60
CA LEU A 28 -7.06 4.36 1.70
C LEU A 28 -5.89 5.21 1.22
N GLU A 29 -5.71 6.38 1.82
CA GLU A 29 -4.58 7.26 1.59
C GLU A 29 -3.54 7.05 2.69
N LEU A 30 -2.28 6.90 2.31
CA LEU A 30 -1.12 6.90 3.20
C LEU A 30 -0.34 8.19 2.94
N SER A 31 -0.13 9.01 3.96
CA SER A 31 0.74 10.19 3.91
C SER A 31 2.09 9.84 4.49
N LEU A 32 3.14 9.91 3.68
CA LEU A 32 4.49 9.47 4.04
C LEU A 32 5.36 10.66 4.48
N PRO A 33 6.46 10.39 5.22
CA PRO A 33 7.47 11.40 5.50
C PRO A 33 7.94 12.10 4.22
N GLY A 34 8.16 13.41 4.30
CA GLY A 34 8.50 14.23 3.13
C GLY A 34 7.31 14.62 2.24
N GLY A 35 6.07 14.35 2.68
CA GLY A 35 4.84 14.89 2.08
C GLY A 35 4.36 14.17 0.82
N SER A 36 4.99 13.06 0.44
CA SER A 36 4.49 12.19 -0.63
C SER A 36 3.34 11.33 -0.15
N LYS A 37 2.53 10.83 -1.08
CA LYS A 37 1.36 10.00 -0.77
C LYS A 37 1.40 8.68 -1.53
N ILE A 38 0.77 7.66 -0.95
CA ILE A 38 0.39 6.43 -1.65
C ILE A 38 -1.11 6.25 -1.49
N ILE A 39 -1.81 6.03 -2.59
CA ILE A 39 -3.27 5.88 -2.61
C ILE A 39 -3.60 4.44 -2.99
N LEU A 40 -4.40 3.78 -2.17
CA LEU A 40 -4.97 2.46 -2.42
C LEU A 40 -6.46 2.60 -2.65
N ASN A 41 -6.99 1.92 -3.66
CA ASN A 41 -8.42 1.97 -3.95
C ASN A 41 -8.97 0.61 -4.38
N THR A 42 -10.00 0.12 -3.70
CA THR A 42 -10.70 -1.11 -4.11
C THR A 42 -11.76 -0.80 -5.17
N GLN A 43 -11.63 -1.39 -6.35
CA GLN A 43 -12.57 -1.26 -7.45
C GLN A 43 -13.48 -2.49 -7.51
N ALA A 44 -14.53 -2.51 -6.67
CA ALA A 44 -15.44 -3.65 -6.57
C ALA A 44 -16.05 -4.11 -7.92
N PRO A 45 -16.48 -3.21 -8.84
CA PRO A 45 -17.01 -3.64 -10.14
C PRO A 45 -15.99 -4.36 -11.03
N LEU A 46 -14.70 -4.04 -10.88
CA LEU A 46 -13.60 -4.63 -11.64
C LEU A 46 -12.95 -5.80 -10.91
N GLN A 47 -13.31 -6.04 -9.64
CA GLN A 47 -12.62 -6.97 -8.74
C GLN A 47 -11.11 -6.70 -8.66
N GLU A 48 -10.76 -5.41 -8.67
CA GLU A 48 -9.39 -4.95 -8.69
C GLU A 48 -9.04 -4.17 -7.42
N LEU A 49 -7.74 -4.17 -7.11
CA LEU A 49 -7.12 -3.26 -6.17
C LEU A 49 -6.17 -2.37 -6.94
N TRP A 50 -6.31 -1.05 -6.81
CA TRP A 50 -5.41 -0.08 -7.44
C TRP A 50 -4.47 0.53 -6.41
N LEU A 51 -3.23 0.76 -6.81
CA LEU A 51 -2.20 1.44 -6.04
C LEU A 51 -1.64 2.57 -6.89
N ALA A 52 -1.66 3.80 -6.39
CA ALA A 52 -0.97 4.94 -6.97
C ALA A 52 0.16 5.37 -6.04
N ALA A 53 1.39 5.29 -6.53
CA ALA A 53 2.60 5.73 -5.86
C ALA A 53 3.33 6.77 -6.71
N LYS A 54 4.37 7.40 -6.16
CA LYS A 54 5.23 8.35 -6.89
C LYS A 54 5.84 7.75 -8.16
N ALA A 55 6.08 6.43 -8.16
CA ALA A 55 6.64 5.70 -9.30
C ALA A 55 5.60 5.39 -10.41
N GLY A 56 4.30 5.49 -10.13
CA GLY A 56 3.24 5.18 -11.09
C GLY A 56 2.01 4.54 -10.45
N GLY A 57 1.07 4.15 -11.33
CA GLY A 57 -0.15 3.45 -10.98
C GLY A 57 -0.07 1.96 -11.33
N HIS A 58 -0.63 1.13 -10.46
CA HIS A 58 -0.61 -0.33 -10.53
C HIS A 58 -2.00 -0.88 -10.26
N HIS A 59 -2.42 -1.87 -11.04
CA HIS A 59 -3.71 -2.54 -10.86
C HIS A 59 -3.47 -4.01 -10.59
N TYR A 60 -4.09 -4.52 -9.53
CA TYR A 60 -3.94 -5.89 -9.05
C TYR A 60 -5.26 -6.64 -9.16
N ARG A 61 -5.19 -7.92 -9.54
CA ARG A 61 -6.32 -8.85 -9.51
C ARG A 61 -6.05 -10.03 -8.59
N TRP A 62 -7.11 -10.58 -8.02
CA TRP A 62 -7.02 -11.78 -7.20
C TRP A 62 -6.89 -13.03 -8.07
N VAL A 63 -5.72 -13.66 -8.02
CA VAL A 63 -5.39 -14.87 -8.79
C VAL A 63 -4.76 -15.89 -7.86
N ALA A 64 -5.41 -17.06 -7.74
CA ALA A 64 -4.91 -18.20 -6.96
C ALA A 64 -4.46 -17.83 -5.52
N GLY A 65 -5.26 -17.02 -4.83
CA GLY A 65 -4.98 -16.64 -3.44
C GLY A 65 -4.03 -15.46 -3.26
N ARG A 66 -3.68 -14.74 -4.33
CA ARG A 66 -2.74 -13.62 -4.29
C ARG A 66 -3.23 -12.45 -5.12
N TRP A 67 -2.87 -11.23 -4.73
CA TRP A 67 -3.06 -10.03 -5.54
C TRP A 67 -1.86 -9.84 -6.45
N LEU A 68 -2.07 -9.98 -7.76
CA LEU A 68 -1.00 -9.89 -8.77
C LEU A 68 -1.22 -8.69 -9.69
N ASP A 69 -0.15 -7.95 -9.97
CA ASP A 69 -0.15 -6.83 -10.90
C ASP A 69 -0.52 -7.32 -12.31
N THR A 70 -1.45 -6.61 -12.94
CA THR A 70 -2.01 -6.99 -14.25
C THR A 70 -1.05 -6.78 -15.43
N ARG A 71 0.04 -6.04 -15.24
CA ARG A 71 1.07 -5.74 -16.25
C ARG A 71 2.29 -6.64 -16.11
N ASP A 72 2.83 -6.79 -14.91
CA ASP A 72 4.11 -7.49 -14.69
C ASP A 72 4.02 -8.71 -13.75
N GLY A 73 2.86 -8.97 -13.14
CA GLY A 73 2.63 -10.13 -12.29
C GLY A 73 3.27 -10.05 -10.90
N SER A 74 3.81 -8.89 -10.50
CA SER A 74 4.35 -8.68 -9.15
C SER A 74 3.25 -8.81 -8.08
N GLU A 75 3.65 -9.23 -6.87
CA GLU A 75 2.72 -9.42 -5.75
C GLU A 75 2.50 -8.08 -5.01
N PHE A 76 1.25 -7.81 -4.65
CA PHE A 76 0.80 -6.53 -4.10
C PHE A 76 1.56 -6.09 -2.84
N PHE A 77 1.70 -6.94 -1.82
CA PHE A 77 2.36 -6.54 -0.58
C PHE A 77 3.86 -6.33 -0.77
N ALA A 78 4.49 -7.13 -1.63
CA ALA A 78 5.88 -6.89 -2.04
C ALA A 78 6.04 -5.53 -2.72
N ALA A 79 5.17 -5.19 -3.68
CA ALA A 79 5.20 -3.89 -4.36
C ALA A 79 4.89 -2.72 -3.42
N LEU A 80 3.88 -2.86 -2.55
CA LEU A 80 3.54 -1.85 -1.54
C LEU A 80 4.73 -1.57 -0.61
N SER A 81 5.40 -2.62 -0.14
CA SER A 81 6.60 -2.51 0.71
C SER A 81 7.73 -1.76 -0.01
N GLN A 82 7.96 -2.06 -1.28
CA GLN A 82 8.95 -1.33 -2.10
C GLN A 82 8.60 0.16 -2.25
N HIS A 83 7.35 0.48 -2.59
CA HIS A 83 6.93 1.87 -2.78
C HIS A 83 6.96 2.68 -1.49
N VAL A 84 6.44 2.12 -0.40
CA VAL A 84 6.45 2.76 0.92
C VAL A 84 7.88 2.96 1.40
N SER A 85 8.75 1.96 1.24
CA SER A 85 10.17 2.07 1.60
C SER A 85 10.88 3.17 0.81
N ALA A 86 10.70 3.19 -0.51
CA ALA A 86 11.33 4.17 -1.39
C ALA A 86 10.87 5.61 -1.10
N GLN A 87 9.60 5.80 -0.77
CA GLN A 87 9.03 7.12 -0.49
C GLN A 87 9.27 7.60 0.95
N ALA A 88 9.36 6.69 1.93
CA ALA A 88 9.69 7.01 3.32
C ALA A 88 11.20 7.15 3.56
N GLY A 89 12.04 6.63 2.65
CA GLY A 89 13.49 6.67 2.76
C GLY A 89 14.09 5.65 3.74
N GLN A 90 13.33 4.64 4.14
CA GLN A 90 13.78 3.56 5.03
C GLN A 90 13.09 2.23 4.69
N ALA A 91 13.64 1.10 5.12
CA ALA A 91 13.07 -0.21 4.82
C ALA A 91 11.82 -0.49 5.67
N LEU A 92 10.70 -0.75 4.99
CA LEU A 92 9.39 -1.03 5.58
C LEU A 92 8.77 -2.24 4.85
N ASP A 93 8.27 -3.21 5.61
CA ASP A 93 7.85 -4.50 5.08
C ASP A 93 6.45 -4.90 5.59
N PHE A 94 5.50 -5.00 4.67
CA PHE A 94 4.13 -5.44 4.97
C PHE A 94 3.98 -6.97 5.05
N SER A 95 4.99 -7.75 4.65
CA SER A 95 4.96 -9.22 4.70
C SER A 95 5.21 -9.80 6.10
N ALA A 96 5.73 -8.98 7.02
CA ALA A 96 6.03 -9.35 8.40
C ALA A 96 4.81 -9.25 9.36
N SER A 97 3.59 -9.16 8.81
CA SER A 97 2.34 -8.88 9.54
C SER A 97 1.53 -10.13 9.84
#